data_AF-A0A4Y9RLW8-F1
#
_entry.id   AF-A0A4Y9RLW8-F1
#
_cell.length_a   1.000
_cell.length_b   1.000
_cell.length_c   1.000
_cell.angle_alpha   90.00
_cell.angle_beta   90.00
_cell.angle_gamma   90.00
#
_symmetry.space_group_name_H-M   'P 1'
#
loop_
_entity.id
_entity.type
_entity.pdbx_description
1 polymer ?
#
loop_
_entity_poly.entity_id
_entity_poly.type
_entity_poly.pdbx_seq_one_letter_code
_entity_poly.pdbx_strand_id
1 'polypeptide(L)'
;MACRQRGISIVAILVFAIALVAVLTASLFNAGFANQQINTQLIAADLIAQGRFVSQTIERCASEYPQGASAAAPDPFPDAATSTAAAGLVCPGSGQTVWATGPSPPPSPAGFSGWTYYHPPNAAIVQIAIATTKAATLLASVQKAVAAIGSAASYTQTTTSGVTTLTLYITLRQ
;
A
#
# COMPACT_ATOMS: atom_id res chain seq x y z
N MET A 1 -68.35 -32.09 -21.19
CA MET A 1 -66.90 -32.13 -20.84
C MET A 1 -66.33 -30.74 -21.06
N ALA A 2 -66.18 -29.95 -20.00
CA ALA A 2 -65.57 -28.62 -20.08
C ALA A 2 -64.13 -28.71 -19.54
N CYS A 3 -63.15 -28.53 -20.42
CA CYS A 3 -61.75 -28.43 -20.03
C CYS A 3 -61.54 -27.15 -19.22
N ARG A 4 -61.24 -27.30 -17.93
CA ARG A 4 -60.81 -26.22 -17.04
C ARG A 4 -59.42 -25.76 -17.49
N GLN A 5 -59.36 -24.71 -18.30
CA GLN A 5 -58.13 -24.01 -18.65
C GLN A 5 -57.51 -23.48 -17.35
N ARG A 6 -56.42 -24.13 -16.92
CA ARG A 6 -55.62 -23.71 -15.76
C ARG A 6 -55.03 -22.34 -16.06
N GLY A 7 -55.71 -21.29 -15.62
CA GLY A 7 -55.13 -19.96 -15.52
C GLY A 7 -54.01 -20.02 -14.51
N ILE A 8 -52.78 -20.19 -14.99
CA ILE A 8 -51.59 -19.85 -14.21
C ILE A 8 -51.76 -18.38 -13.88
N SER A 9 -52.19 -18.14 -12.65
CA SER A 9 -52.63 -16.84 -12.16
C SER A 9 -51.50 -15.85 -12.40
N ILE A 10 -51.81 -14.71 -13.01
CA ILE A 10 -50.87 -13.58 -13.25
C ILE A 10 -50.08 -13.24 -11.97
N VAL A 11 -50.67 -13.49 -10.81
CA VAL A 11 -50.05 -13.39 -9.48
C VAL A 11 -48.82 -14.29 -9.33
N ALA A 12 -48.87 -15.54 -9.78
CA ALA A 12 -47.73 -16.47 -9.70
C ALA A 12 -46.56 -16.03 -10.57
N ILE A 13 -46.84 -15.46 -11.76
CA ILE A 13 -45.82 -14.89 -12.65
C ILE A 13 -45.18 -13.66 -12.02
N LEU A 14 -45.98 -12.78 -11.42
CA LEU A 14 -45.50 -11.59 -10.71
C LEU A 14 -44.60 -11.94 -9.51
N VAL A 15 -45.00 -12.90 -8.69
CA VAL A 15 -44.19 -13.36 -7.54
C VAL A 15 -42.86 -13.93 -8.00
N PHE A 16 -42.86 -14.73 -9.07
CA PHE A 16 -41.63 -15.30 -9.62
C PHE A 16 -40.70 -14.20 -10.18
N ALA A 17 -41.25 -13.21 -10.89
CA ALA A 17 -40.48 -12.09 -11.41
C ALA A 17 -39.83 -11.25 -10.28
N ILE A 18 -40.57 -10.97 -9.20
CA ILE A 18 -40.03 -10.21 -8.06
C ILE A 18 -38.92 -11.00 -7.35
N ALA A 19 -39.11 -12.31 -7.14
CA ALA A 19 -38.09 -13.17 -6.55
C ALA A 19 -36.81 -13.21 -7.42
N LEU A 20 -36.96 -13.28 -8.74
CA LEU A 20 -35.83 -13.26 -9.66
C LEU A 20 -35.05 -11.94 -9.56
N VAL A 21 -35.75 -10.80 -9.53
CA VAL A 21 -35.14 -9.47 -9.40
C VAL A 21 -34.43 -9.31 -8.06
N ALA A 22 -35.00 -9.80 -6.96
CA ALA A 22 -34.38 -9.77 -5.64
C ALA A 22 -33.05 -10.57 -5.59
N VAL A 23 -33.03 -11.75 -6.22
CA VAL A 23 -31.80 -12.56 -6.31
C VAL A 23 -30.75 -11.89 -7.20
N LEU A 24 -31.17 -11.29 -8.33
CA LEU A 24 -30.26 -10.60 -9.24
C LEU A 24 -29.68 -9.33 -8.61
N THR A 25 -30.47 -8.59 -7.83
CA THR A 25 -29.98 -7.41 -7.11
C THR A 25 -29.01 -7.83 -6.01
N ALA A 26 -29.32 -8.85 -5.22
CA ALA A 26 -28.42 -9.36 -4.19
C ALA A 26 -27.06 -9.83 -4.76
N SER A 27 -27.05 -10.52 -5.91
CA SER A 27 -25.81 -10.96 -6.55
C SER A 27 -24.99 -9.80 -7.13
N LEU A 28 -25.64 -8.78 -7.69
CA LEU A 28 -24.99 -7.55 -8.16
C LEU A 28 -24.34 -6.75 -7.03
N PHE A 29 -25.02 -6.62 -5.87
CA PHE A 29 -24.42 -5.98 -4.70
C PHE A 29 -23.18 -6.74 -4.21
N ASN A 30 -23.22 -8.08 -4.18
CA ASN A 30 -22.10 -8.90 -3.73
C ASN A 30 -20.88 -8.83 -4.68
N ALA A 31 -21.12 -8.70 -6.00
CA ALA A 31 -20.05 -8.53 -6.98
C ALA A 31 -19.29 -7.21 -6.82
N GLY A 32 -19.96 -6.15 -6.35
CA GLY A 32 -19.33 -4.86 -6.03
C GLY A 32 -18.34 -4.96 -4.86
N PHE A 33 -18.72 -5.68 -3.81
CA PHE A 33 -17.86 -5.91 -2.63
C PHE A 33 -16.64 -6.78 -2.97
N ALA A 34 -16.83 -7.84 -3.77
CA ALA A 34 -15.73 -8.70 -4.19
C ALA A 34 -14.64 -7.93 -4.96
N ASN A 35 -15.04 -7.05 -5.88
CA ASN A 35 -14.09 -6.25 -6.65
C ASN A 35 -13.35 -5.21 -5.80
N GLN A 36 -14.02 -4.59 -4.83
CA GLN A 36 -13.36 -3.67 -3.90
C GLN A 36 -12.34 -4.40 -3.02
N GLN A 37 -12.70 -5.58 -2.52
CA GLN A 37 -11.81 -6.39 -1.70
C GLN A 37 -10.56 -6.84 -2.47
N ILE A 38 -10.70 -7.26 -3.73
CA ILE A 38 -9.56 -7.64 -4.59
C ILE A 38 -8.61 -6.46 -4.79
N ASN A 39 -9.14 -5.28 -5.12
CA ASN A 39 -8.31 -4.08 -5.32
C ASN A 39 -7.58 -3.67 -4.04
N THR A 40 -8.24 -3.74 -2.88
CA THR A 40 -7.60 -3.49 -1.58
C THR A 40 -6.45 -4.48 -1.32
N GLN A 41 -6.65 -5.76 -1.65
CA GLN A 41 -5.62 -6.79 -1.47
C GLN A 41 -4.42 -6.60 -2.38
N LEU A 42 -4.65 -6.26 -3.66
CA LEU A 42 -3.58 -6.02 -4.63
C LEU A 42 -2.72 -4.82 -4.24
N ILE A 43 -3.34 -3.70 -3.88
CA ILE A 43 -2.62 -2.49 -3.44
C ILE A 43 -1.84 -2.79 -2.14
N ALA A 44 -2.46 -3.47 -1.17
CA ALA A 44 -1.76 -3.83 0.05
C ALA A 44 -0.57 -4.75 -0.22
N ALA A 45 -0.72 -5.77 -1.08
CA ALA A 45 0.35 -6.70 -1.44
C ALA A 45 1.52 -5.98 -2.10
N ASP A 46 1.24 -5.04 -3.01
CA ASP A 46 2.27 -4.23 -3.67
C ASP A 46 3.02 -3.34 -2.66
N LEU A 47 2.30 -2.63 -1.77
CA LEU A 47 2.92 -1.83 -0.70
C LEU A 47 3.80 -2.67 0.22
N ILE A 48 3.36 -3.88 0.59
CA ILE A 48 4.12 -4.79 1.45
C ILE A 48 5.39 -5.25 0.73
N ALA A 49 5.26 -5.70 -0.52
CA ALA A 49 6.39 -6.22 -1.30
C ALA A 49 7.44 -5.14 -1.52
N GLN A 50 7.02 -3.97 -2.00
CA GLN A 50 7.93 -2.85 -2.25
C GLN A 50 8.52 -2.29 -0.96
N GLY A 51 7.71 -2.10 0.09
CA GLY A 51 8.17 -1.54 1.36
C GLY A 51 9.24 -2.43 2.01
N ARG A 52 9.06 -3.75 2.00
CA ARG A 52 10.06 -4.71 2.48
C ARG A 52 11.32 -4.68 1.61
N PHE A 53 11.15 -4.66 0.29
CA PHE A 53 12.28 -4.64 -0.65
C PHE A 53 13.15 -3.38 -0.47
N VAL A 54 12.55 -2.19 -0.41
CA VAL A 54 13.28 -0.93 -0.19
C VAL A 54 13.99 -0.96 1.17
N SER A 55 13.31 -1.38 2.22
CA SER A 55 13.87 -1.43 3.58
C SER A 55 15.08 -2.36 3.65
N GLN A 56 14.95 -3.59 3.13
CA GLN A 56 16.03 -4.58 3.11
C GLN A 56 17.23 -4.12 2.28
N THR A 57 17.01 -3.39 1.19
CA THR A 57 18.10 -2.90 0.35
C THR A 57 18.92 -1.83 1.08
N ILE A 58 18.25 -0.92 1.80
CA ILE A 58 18.91 0.11 2.60
C ILE A 58 19.60 -0.52 3.83
N GLU A 59 18.95 -1.45 4.53
CA GLU A 59 19.56 -2.19 5.65
C GLU A 59 20.78 -3.00 5.20
N ARG A 60 20.72 -3.62 4.02
CA ARG A 60 21.87 -4.32 3.44
C ARG A 60 23.04 -3.36 3.23
N CYS A 61 22.78 -2.20 2.65
CA CYS A 61 23.78 -1.17 2.48
C CYS A 61 24.43 -0.78 3.82
N ALA A 62 23.63 -0.59 4.88
CA ALA A 62 24.14 -0.30 6.22
C ALA A 62 24.99 -1.44 6.80
N SER A 63 24.61 -2.70 6.56
CA SER A 63 25.37 -3.87 7.00
C SER A 63 26.70 -4.06 6.25
N GLU A 64 26.76 -3.68 4.97
CA GLU A 64 27.99 -3.75 4.16
C GLU A 64 29.01 -2.66 4.56
N TYR A 65 28.53 -1.53 5.09
CA TYR A 65 29.37 -0.39 5.49
C TYR A 65 29.11 0.03 6.95
N PRO A 66 29.47 -0.82 7.94
CA PRO A 66 29.10 -0.60 9.35
C PRO A 66 29.80 0.59 10.02
N GLN A 67 30.84 1.14 9.38
CA GLN A 67 31.61 2.30 9.87
C GLN A 67 31.15 3.61 9.19
N GLY A 68 30.09 3.56 8.39
CA GLY A 68 29.61 4.72 7.65
C GLY A 68 30.61 5.27 6.65
N ALA A 69 30.54 6.58 6.41
CA ALA A 69 31.39 7.26 5.43
C ALA A 69 32.83 7.44 5.92
N SER A 70 33.05 7.51 7.23
CA SER A 70 34.37 7.65 7.83
C SER A 70 34.31 7.38 9.34
N ALA A 71 35.47 7.17 9.98
CA ALA A 71 35.56 7.03 11.43
C ALA A 71 35.01 8.23 12.24
N ALA A 72 34.86 9.41 11.61
CA ALA A 72 34.27 10.60 12.22
C ALA A 72 32.74 10.70 12.04
N ALA A 73 32.17 9.91 11.12
CA ALA A 73 30.74 9.80 10.84
C ALA A 73 30.38 8.31 10.77
N PRO A 74 30.33 7.62 11.93
CA PRO A 74 30.23 6.16 11.99
C PRO A 74 28.85 5.61 11.63
N ASP A 75 27.93 6.46 11.18
CA ASP A 75 26.56 6.07 10.91
C ASP A 75 26.48 5.18 9.66
N PRO A 76 26.04 3.92 9.79
CA PRO A 76 25.99 2.99 8.67
C PRO A 76 24.86 3.30 7.69
N PHE A 77 23.88 4.12 8.07
CA PHE A 77 22.76 4.44 7.19
C PHE A 77 23.07 5.64 6.27
N PRO A 78 22.47 5.69 5.07
CA PRO A 78 22.62 6.84 4.17
C PRO A 78 22.25 8.15 4.87
N ASP A 79 23.07 9.18 4.67
CA ASP A 79 22.71 10.55 5.06
C ASP A 79 21.58 11.05 4.17
N ALA A 80 20.56 11.67 4.79
CA ALA A 80 19.45 12.27 4.07
C ALA A 80 19.07 13.62 4.68
N ALA A 81 19.21 14.68 3.89
CA ALA A 81 18.71 15.99 4.27
C ALA A 81 17.18 16.01 4.17
N THR A 82 16.49 15.93 5.30
CA THR A 82 15.07 16.22 5.52
C THR A 82 13.99 15.40 4.78
N SER A 83 14.28 14.83 3.60
CA SER A 83 13.49 13.83 2.85
C SER A 83 14.14 13.63 1.49
N THR A 84 14.64 12.43 1.18
CA THR A 84 15.32 12.12 -0.09
C THR A 84 14.60 11.00 -0.82
N ALA A 85 14.54 11.03 -2.15
CA ALA A 85 13.97 9.92 -2.91
C ALA A 85 14.80 8.64 -2.68
N ALA A 86 14.17 7.52 -2.32
CA ALA A 86 14.86 6.26 -2.03
C ALA A 86 15.69 5.77 -3.24
N ALA A 87 15.22 6.06 -4.46
CA ALA A 87 15.92 5.76 -5.71
C ALA A 87 17.30 6.43 -5.84
N GLY A 88 17.51 7.57 -5.18
CA GLY A 88 18.75 8.35 -5.25
C GLY A 88 19.70 8.14 -4.07
N LEU A 89 19.42 7.19 -3.18
CA LEU A 89 20.25 6.97 -1.99
C LEU A 89 21.61 6.39 -2.37
N VAL A 90 22.62 6.83 -1.61
CA VAL A 90 24.02 6.44 -1.77
C VAL A 90 24.47 5.77 -0.48
N CYS A 91 25.16 4.64 -0.61
CA CYS A 91 25.75 3.94 0.51
C CYS A 91 26.89 4.74 1.12
N PRO A 92 26.88 4.93 2.46
CA PRO A 92 28.00 5.56 3.13
C PRO A 92 29.26 4.71 2.95
N GLY A 93 30.41 5.36 2.76
CA GLY A 93 31.72 4.70 2.65
C GLY A 93 32.09 4.22 1.24
N SER A 94 31.11 3.85 0.39
CA SER A 94 31.40 3.47 -1.01
C SER A 94 31.12 4.54 -2.04
N GLY A 95 30.23 5.49 -1.74
CA GLY A 95 29.75 6.47 -2.72
C GLY A 95 28.93 5.85 -3.86
N GLN A 96 28.62 4.56 -3.78
CA GLN A 96 27.78 3.85 -4.74
C GLN A 96 26.30 3.99 -4.39
N THR A 97 25.42 3.92 -5.37
CA THR A 97 23.98 3.93 -5.08
C THR A 97 23.61 2.68 -4.27
N VAL A 98 22.60 2.78 -3.39
CA VAL A 98 22.09 1.60 -2.64
C VAL A 98 21.58 0.49 -3.56
N TRP A 99 21.38 0.81 -4.84
CA TRP A 99 20.91 -0.09 -5.89
C TRP A 99 22.05 -0.65 -6.76
N ALA A 100 23.30 -0.23 -6.56
CA ALA A 100 24.42 -0.56 -7.45
C ALA A 100 24.72 -2.07 -7.55
N THR A 101 24.47 -2.81 -6.47
CA THR A 101 24.69 -4.26 -6.38
C THR A 101 23.38 -5.06 -6.39
N GLY A 102 22.25 -4.41 -6.68
CA GLY A 102 20.92 -4.96 -6.53
C GLY A 102 19.98 -4.67 -7.71
N PRO A 103 18.69 -5.04 -7.57
CA PRO A 103 17.67 -4.69 -8.56
C PRO A 103 17.46 -3.18 -8.62
N SER A 104 16.96 -2.68 -9.75
CA SER A 104 16.53 -1.29 -9.87
C SER A 104 15.50 -0.91 -8.80
N PRO A 105 15.45 0.35 -8.34
CA PRO A 105 14.42 0.81 -7.41
C PRO A 105 13.02 0.47 -7.92
N PRO A 106 12.09 0.05 -7.04
CA PRO A 106 10.77 -0.35 -7.48
C PRO A 106 10.02 0.87 -8.05
N PRO A 107 9.18 0.67 -9.08
CA PRO A 107 8.31 1.73 -9.55
C PRO A 107 7.32 2.12 -8.46
N SER A 108 6.94 3.40 -8.41
CA SER A 108 5.93 3.86 -7.46
C SER A 108 4.62 3.08 -7.65
N PRO A 109 4.01 2.54 -6.59
CA PRO A 109 2.68 1.94 -6.64
C PRO A 109 1.67 2.90 -7.28
N ALA A 110 0.70 2.35 -8.00
CA ALA A 110 -0.29 3.15 -8.72
C ALA A 110 -1.03 4.11 -7.77
N GLY A 111 -0.93 5.41 -8.05
CA GLY A 111 -1.56 6.48 -7.26
C GLY A 111 -0.76 6.94 -6.05
N PHE A 112 0.33 6.26 -5.68
CA PHE A 112 1.22 6.69 -4.61
C PHE A 112 2.34 7.59 -5.14
N SER A 113 2.92 8.40 -4.26
CA SER A 113 4.20 9.05 -4.48
C SER A 113 5.31 8.00 -4.61
N GLY A 114 6.47 8.40 -5.09
CA GLY A 114 7.67 7.56 -4.92
C GLY A 114 8.00 7.36 -3.45
N TRP A 115 8.77 6.31 -3.17
CA TRP A 115 9.35 6.06 -1.85
C TRP A 115 10.35 7.15 -1.50
N THR A 116 10.20 7.73 -0.31
CA THR A 116 11.15 8.70 0.24
C THR A 116 11.77 8.14 1.52
N TYR A 117 12.99 8.56 1.80
CA TYR A 117 13.78 8.15 2.94
C TYR A 117 14.13 9.37 3.80
N TYR A 118 14.10 9.17 5.11
CA TYR A 118 14.33 10.16 6.14
C TYR A 118 15.22 9.55 7.22
N HIS A 119 16.30 10.24 7.58
CA HIS A 119 17.27 9.76 8.57
C HIS A 119 17.53 10.79 9.67
N PRO A 120 16.62 10.92 10.65
CA PRO A 120 16.84 11.72 11.83
C PRO A 120 17.90 11.04 12.73
N PRO A 121 18.51 11.78 13.68
CA PRO A 121 19.65 11.30 14.47
C PRO A 121 19.48 9.99 15.25
N ASN A 122 18.25 9.46 15.38
CA ASN A 122 17.96 8.25 16.16
C ASN A 122 17.02 7.26 15.42
N ALA A 123 16.77 7.45 14.13
CA ALA A 123 15.93 6.52 13.38
C ALA A 123 16.21 6.64 11.88
N ALA A 124 16.18 5.52 11.16
CA ALA A 124 16.13 5.50 9.71
C ALA A 124 14.72 5.08 9.27
N ILE A 125 14.08 5.91 8.44
CA ILE A 125 12.67 5.78 8.10
C ILE A 125 12.50 5.83 6.59
N VAL A 126 11.79 4.86 6.05
CA VAL A 126 11.30 4.87 4.68
C VAL A 126 9.81 5.16 4.72
N GLN A 127 9.32 6.05 3.86
CA GLN A 127 7.92 6.40 3.78
C GLN A 127 7.42 6.45 2.33
N ILE A 128 6.11 6.30 2.17
CA ILE A 128 5.41 6.54 0.92
C ILE A 128 4.06 7.18 1.20
N ALA A 129 3.67 8.15 0.39
CA ALA A 129 2.45 8.91 0.60
C ALA A 129 1.50 8.81 -0.60
N ILE A 130 0.21 8.97 -0.36
CA ILE A 130 -0.80 9.12 -1.41
C ILE A 130 -1.75 10.25 -1.05
N ALA A 131 -1.87 11.24 -1.94
CA ALA A 131 -2.89 12.27 -1.86
C ALA A 131 -4.12 11.81 -2.65
N THR A 132 -5.29 11.74 -2.00
CA THR A 132 -6.49 11.15 -2.59
C THR A 132 -7.78 11.77 -2.07
N THR A 133 -8.80 11.80 -2.92
CA THR A 133 -10.20 12.09 -2.54
C THR A 133 -10.97 10.83 -2.18
N LYS A 134 -10.37 9.64 -2.34
CA LYS A 134 -10.95 8.32 -2.05
C LYS A 134 -10.26 7.65 -0.84
N ALA A 135 -10.05 8.43 0.22
CA ALA A 135 -9.30 8.00 1.41
C ALA A 135 -9.84 6.72 2.05
N ALA A 136 -11.16 6.61 2.19
CA ALA A 136 -11.79 5.47 2.85
C ALA A 136 -11.44 4.13 2.20
N THR A 137 -11.38 4.08 0.86
CA THR A 137 -11.05 2.85 0.13
C THR A 137 -9.56 2.48 0.21
N LEU A 138 -8.68 3.48 0.32
CA LEU A 138 -7.23 3.27 0.35
C LEU A 138 -6.70 3.04 1.76
N LEU A 139 -7.40 3.56 2.77
CA LEU A 139 -7.05 3.38 4.18
C LEU A 139 -6.99 1.90 4.55
N ALA A 140 -7.95 1.08 4.10
CA ALA A 140 -7.94 -0.36 4.34
C ALA A 140 -6.70 -1.05 3.77
N SER A 141 -6.22 -0.63 2.60
CA SER A 141 -5.00 -1.17 1.98
C SER A 141 -3.76 -0.81 2.80
N VAL A 142 -3.65 0.45 3.24
CA VAL A 142 -2.54 0.94 4.06
C VAL A 142 -2.52 0.25 5.42
N GLN A 143 -3.68 0.13 6.09
CA GLN A 143 -3.80 -0.58 7.37
C GLN A 143 -3.40 -2.05 7.24
N LYS A 144 -3.82 -2.71 6.14
CA LYS A 144 -3.41 -4.09 5.87
C LYS A 144 -1.91 -4.22 5.65
N ALA A 145 -1.30 -3.28 4.94
CA ALA A 145 0.15 -3.24 4.75
C ALA A 145 0.88 -3.06 6.08
N VAL A 146 0.44 -2.13 6.94
CA VAL A 146 1.00 -1.92 8.29
C VAL A 146 0.90 -3.19 9.12
N ALA A 147 -0.27 -3.85 9.15
CA ALA A 147 -0.45 -5.09 9.90
C ALA A 147 0.47 -6.22 9.42
N ALA A 148 0.71 -6.32 8.11
CA ALA A 148 1.57 -7.34 7.52
C ALA A 148 3.07 -7.05 7.66
N ILE A 149 3.47 -5.78 7.74
CA ILE A 149 4.86 -5.39 8.01
C ILE A 149 5.16 -5.53 9.51
N GLY A 150 4.18 -5.26 10.37
CA GLY A 150 4.27 -5.42 11.82
C GLY A 150 4.71 -4.14 12.54
N SER A 151 5.37 -4.29 13.68
CA SER A 151 5.69 -3.17 14.60
C SER A 151 6.63 -2.12 14.03
N ALA A 152 7.34 -2.43 12.94
CA ALA A 152 8.21 -1.48 12.24
C ALA A 152 7.42 -0.48 11.39
N ALA A 153 6.14 -0.75 11.09
CA ALA A 153 5.32 0.10 10.26
C ALA A 153 4.26 0.88 11.06
N SER A 154 3.99 2.10 10.60
CA SER A 154 2.90 2.93 11.10
C SER A 154 2.31 3.74 9.94
N TYR A 155 1.17 4.38 10.15
CA TYR A 155 0.61 5.29 9.14
C TYR A 155 0.04 6.55 9.78
N THR A 156 -0.03 7.62 8.99
CA THR A 156 -0.75 8.85 9.34
C THR A 156 -1.78 9.18 8.27
N GLN A 157 -2.77 9.97 8.66
CA GLN A 157 -3.82 10.49 7.78
C GLN A 157 -4.00 11.97 8.07
N THR A 158 -3.81 12.81 7.04
CA THR A 158 -3.99 14.26 7.15
C THR A 158 -4.96 14.72 6.08
N THR A 159 -6.00 15.46 6.45
CA THR A 159 -7.00 15.97 5.51
C THR A 159 -6.92 17.48 5.42
N THR A 160 -6.65 18.00 4.22
CA THR A 160 -6.57 19.43 3.93
C THR A 160 -7.45 19.75 2.73
N SER A 161 -8.40 20.67 2.89
CA SER A 161 -9.30 21.14 1.81
C SER A 161 -10.01 20.00 1.05
N GLY A 162 -10.43 18.95 1.75
CA GLY A 162 -11.13 17.79 1.15
C GLY A 162 -10.23 16.76 0.46
N VAL A 163 -8.91 17.00 0.41
CA VAL A 163 -7.91 16.01 -0.02
C VAL A 163 -7.32 15.36 1.22
N THR A 164 -7.29 14.04 1.26
CA THR A 164 -6.63 13.29 2.32
C THR A 164 -5.29 12.76 1.82
N THR A 165 -4.23 13.02 2.58
CA THR A 165 -2.94 12.36 2.41
C THR A 165 -2.83 11.21 3.40
N LEU A 166 -2.66 10.00 2.89
CA LEU A 166 -2.28 8.82 3.68
C LEU A 166 -0.78 8.60 3.52
N THR A 167 -0.05 8.50 4.62
CA THR A 167 1.39 8.23 4.59
C THR A 167 1.68 6.96 5.38
N LEU A 168 2.33 6.00 4.72
CA LEU A 168 2.89 4.79 5.32
C LEU A 168 4.35 5.06 5.70
N TYR A 169 4.74 4.73 6.92
CA TYR A 169 6.10 4.80 7.43
C TYR A 169 6.59 3.40 7.78
N ILE A 170 7.85 3.12 7.49
CA ILE A 170 8.56 1.89 7.85
C ILE A 170 9.88 2.31 8.50
N THR A 171 10.05 1.97 9.77
CA THR A 171 11.28 2.18 10.52
C THR A 171 12.24 1.03 10.24
N LEU A 172 13.45 1.36 9.80
CA LEU A 172 14.50 0.38 9.54
C LEU A 172 15.11 -0.09 10.86
N ARG A 173 15.59 -1.34 10.90
CA ARG A 173 16.25 -1.89 12.08
C ARG A 173 17.69 -1.40 12.13
N GLN A 174 18.03 -0.72 13.23
CA GLN A 174 19.41 -0.38 13.58
C GLN A 174 20.12 -1.59 14.19
#